data_AF-A0A963WEV6-F1
#
_entry.id   AF-A0A963WEV6-F1
#
_cell.length_a   1.000
_cell.length_b   1.000
_cell.length_c   1.000
_cell.angle_alpha   90.00
_cell.angle_beta   90.00
_cell.angle_gamma   90.00
#
_symmetry.space_group_name_H-M   'P 1'
#
loop_
_entity.id
_entity.type
_entity.pdbx_description
1 polymer ?
#
loop_
_entity_poly.entity_id
_entity_poly.type
_entity_poly.pdbx_seq_one_letter_code
_entity_poly.pdbx_strand_id
1 'polypeptide(L)'
;MPVDLMPASVSSGAPRERILATAERLFYLEGIRATGVDRLIAASGVTKVTFYRQFASKDELILAVLEQRHLRWMTWFSDALKRHGGQPGALVPALAEWLRSPTYRGCAFINSVGELEGMEAVRRLSHDHKLDMQQAIEALLPVSRTRSEVAAALAVAA
;
A
#
# COMPACT_ATOMS: atom_id res chain seq x y z
N MET A 1 -10.91 -9.09 13.75
CA MET A 1 -9.90 -8.16 14.27
C MET A 1 -9.60 -7.15 13.18
N PRO A 2 -9.51 -5.85 13.47
CA PRO A 2 -9.10 -4.87 12.46
C PRO A 2 -7.72 -5.26 11.92
N VAL A 3 -7.57 -5.24 10.59
CA VAL A 3 -6.29 -5.49 9.94
C VAL A 3 -5.40 -4.26 10.14
N ASP A 4 -4.23 -4.46 10.75
CA ASP A 4 -3.16 -3.47 10.70
C ASP A 4 -2.29 -3.74 9.49
N LEU A 5 -2.47 -2.92 8.45
CA LEU A 5 -1.62 -2.96 7.27
C LEU A 5 -0.38 -2.08 7.45
N MET A 6 -0.16 -1.46 8.61
CA MET A 6 1.09 -0.77 8.89
C MET A 6 2.21 -1.78 9.16
N PRO A 7 3.44 -1.45 8.75
CA PRO A 7 4.59 -2.26 9.15
C PRO A 7 4.72 -2.21 10.68
N ALA A 8 5.07 -3.34 11.28
CA ALA A 8 5.38 -3.40 12.71
C ALA A 8 6.48 -2.39 13.06
N SER A 9 6.44 -1.80 14.25
CA SER A 9 7.47 -0.88 14.71
C SER A 9 8.82 -1.60 14.83
N VAL A 10 9.79 -1.25 13.99
CA VAL A 10 11.11 -1.90 13.99
C VAL A 10 12.12 -0.99 14.69
N SER A 11 12.24 -1.07 16.02
CA SER A 11 13.20 -0.27 16.80
C SER A 11 14.63 -0.84 16.76
N SER A 12 14.78 -2.15 16.53
CA SER A 12 16.06 -2.87 16.53
C SER A 12 16.46 -3.50 15.18
N GLY A 13 15.74 -3.19 14.10
CA GLY A 13 16.00 -3.74 12.75
C GLY A 13 17.15 -3.05 12.03
N ALA A 14 17.51 -3.52 10.83
CA ALA A 14 18.55 -2.91 10.01
C ALA A 14 18.17 -1.45 9.65
N PRO A 15 19.13 -0.53 9.46
CA PRO A 15 18.82 0.87 9.16
C PRO A 15 17.83 1.06 8.01
N ARG A 16 17.94 0.25 6.95
CA ARG A 16 17.01 0.26 5.81
C ARG A 16 15.58 -0.03 6.23
N GLU A 17 15.37 -1.05 7.06
CA GLU A 17 14.04 -1.47 7.54
C GLU A 17 13.42 -0.39 8.43
N ARG A 18 14.20 0.21 9.32
CA ARG A 18 13.72 1.31 10.17
C ARG A 18 13.29 2.52 9.35
N ILE A 19 14.06 2.87 8.31
CA ILE A 19 13.71 3.95 7.39
C ILE A 19 12.42 3.61 6.65
N LEU A 20 12.29 2.41 6.08
CA LEU A 20 11.09 1.99 5.34
C LEU A 20 9.83 1.99 6.22
N ALA A 21 9.89 1.36 7.39
CA ALA A 21 8.74 1.29 8.30
C ALA A 21 8.32 2.69 8.78
N THR A 22 9.31 3.55 9.08
CA THR A 22 9.06 4.93 9.48
C THR A 22 8.45 5.75 8.35
N ALA A 23 9.03 5.66 7.15
CA ALA A 23 8.58 6.39 5.98
C ALA A 23 7.17 5.98 5.59
N GLU A 24 6.88 4.68 5.57
CA GLU A 24 5.54 4.20 5.27
C GLU A 24 4.49 4.75 6.25
N ARG A 25 4.78 4.69 7.56
CA ARG A 25 3.86 5.21 8.58
C ARG A 25 3.64 6.71 8.40
N LEU A 26 4.71 7.48 8.19
CA LEU A 26 4.63 8.93 8.06
C LEU A 26 3.96 9.35 6.75
N PHE A 27 4.31 8.75 5.62
CA PHE A 27 3.66 9.01 4.34
C PHE A 27 2.17 8.71 4.39
N TYR A 28 1.74 7.62 5.04
CA TYR A 28 0.33 7.27 5.11
C TYR A 28 -0.49 8.13 6.08
N LEU A 29 0.11 8.57 7.19
CA LEU A 29 -0.59 9.35 8.22
C LEU A 29 -0.49 10.87 8.04
N GLU A 30 0.67 11.36 7.61
CA GLU A 30 1.01 12.79 7.53
C GLU A 30 1.04 13.28 6.07
N GLY A 31 1.08 12.38 5.09
CA GLY A 31 1.18 12.69 3.66
C GLY A 31 2.61 12.73 3.16
N ILE A 32 2.80 12.38 1.88
CA ILE A 32 4.12 12.32 1.25
C ILE A 32 4.72 13.71 1.12
N ARG A 33 3.99 14.70 0.58
CA ARG A 33 4.54 16.05 0.36
C ARG A 33 4.92 16.74 1.67
N ALA A 34 4.10 16.57 2.70
CA ALA A 34 4.31 17.17 4.02
C ALA A 34 5.48 16.53 4.79
N THR A 35 5.85 15.28 4.49
CA THR A 35 6.92 14.56 5.20
C THR A 35 8.30 14.84 4.59
N GLY A 36 9.10 15.72 5.20
CA GLY A 36 10.47 16.02 4.77
C GLY A 36 11.51 14.93 5.11
N VAL A 37 12.66 14.94 4.43
CA VAL A 37 13.76 13.97 4.70
C VAL A 37 14.29 14.08 6.13
N ASP A 38 14.43 15.30 6.65
CA ASP A 38 14.91 15.49 8.04
C ASP A 38 13.93 14.90 9.07
N ARG A 39 12.62 14.99 8.81
CA ARG A 39 11.57 14.35 9.61
C ARG A 39 11.70 12.82 9.59
N LEU A 40 11.98 12.24 8.42
CA LEU A 40 12.21 10.79 8.25
C LEU A 40 13.47 10.33 9.01
N ILE A 41 14.56 11.09 8.90
CA ILE A 41 15.83 10.81 9.60
C ILE A 41 15.61 10.84 11.11
N ALA A 42 15.00 11.91 11.63
CA ALA A 42 14.72 12.06 13.05
C ALA A 42 13.82 10.94 13.58
N ALA A 43 12.76 10.60 12.86
CA ALA A 43 11.80 9.59 13.29
C ALA A 43 12.34 8.14 13.19
N SER A 44 13.27 7.86 12.28
CA SER A 44 13.85 6.52 12.10
C SER A 44 15.08 6.27 12.98
N GLY A 45 15.58 7.30 13.66
CA GLY A 45 16.75 7.22 14.54
C GLY A 45 18.05 6.89 13.79
N VAL A 46 18.13 7.19 12.49
CA VAL A 46 19.35 7.03 11.68
C VAL A 46 20.07 8.37 11.54
N THR A 47 21.35 8.34 11.17
CA THR A 47 22.07 9.55 10.77
C THR A 47 21.77 9.93 9.33
N LYS A 48 21.95 11.20 8.95
CA LYS A 48 21.85 11.67 7.55
C LYS A 48 22.71 10.84 6.60
N VAL A 49 23.96 10.58 6.98
CA VAL A 49 24.88 9.72 6.20
C VAL A 49 24.32 8.30 6.02
N THR A 50 23.73 7.73 7.08
CA THR A 50 23.12 6.40 7.00
C THR A 50 21.90 6.41 6.09
N PHE A 51 21.03 7.43 6.18
CA PHE A 51 19.86 7.58 5.33
C PHE A 51 20.25 7.59 3.84
N TYR A 52 21.16 8.48 3.45
CA TYR A 52 21.59 8.60 2.05
C TYR A 52 22.40 7.41 1.56
N ARG A 53 22.99 6.60 2.46
CA ARG A 53 23.58 5.30 2.11
C ARG A 53 22.52 4.24 1.78
N GLN A 54 21.31 4.35 2.36
CA GLN A 54 20.22 3.39 2.09
C GLN A 54 19.33 3.80 0.93
N PHE A 55 19.11 5.10 0.74
CA PHE A 55 18.26 5.67 -0.30
C PHE A 55 18.89 6.94 -0.84
N ALA A 56 19.15 7.01 -2.14
CA ALA A 56 19.78 8.16 -2.79
C ALA A 56 18.86 9.39 -2.81
N SER A 57 17.54 9.17 -2.80
CA SER A 57 16.54 10.24 -2.79
C SER A 57 15.28 9.85 -2.01
N LYS A 58 14.44 10.85 -1.71
CA LYS A 58 13.10 10.63 -1.16
C LYS A 58 12.21 9.87 -2.15
N ASP A 59 12.38 10.13 -3.44
CA ASP A 59 11.62 9.46 -4.51
C ASP A 59 11.91 7.96 -4.55
N GLU A 60 13.17 7.56 -4.41
CA GLU A 60 13.56 6.15 -4.31
C GLU A 60 12.92 5.49 -3.09
N LEU A 61 12.91 6.19 -1.95
CA LEU A 61 12.26 5.71 -0.74
C LEU A 61 10.73 5.59 -0.90
N ILE A 62 10.07 6.53 -1.57
CA ILE A 62 8.64 6.48 -1.87
C ILE A 62 8.31 5.22 -2.67
N LEU A 63 9.08 4.94 -3.73
CA LEU A 63 8.87 3.75 -4.56
C LEU A 63 9.05 2.47 -3.74
N ALA A 64 10.13 2.37 -2.97
CA ALA A 64 10.38 1.21 -2.12
C ALA A 64 9.28 0.98 -1.06
N VAL A 65 8.74 2.05 -0.48
CA VAL A 65 7.58 1.98 0.43
C VAL A 65 6.35 1.45 -0.28
N LEU A 66 6.04 1.97 -1.48
CA LEU A 66 4.87 1.56 -2.26
C LEU A 66 4.96 0.10 -2.72
N GLU A 67 6.15 -0.38 -3.10
CA GLU A 67 6.39 -1.78 -3.43
C GLU A 67 6.14 -2.70 -2.23
N GLN A 68 6.69 -2.36 -1.06
CA GLN A 68 6.45 -3.16 0.15
C GLN A 68 4.98 -3.13 0.60
N ARG A 69 4.33 -1.97 0.48
CA ARG A 69 2.90 -1.83 0.76
C ARG A 69 2.07 -2.66 -0.20
N HIS A 70 2.42 -2.69 -1.49
CA HIS A 70 1.73 -3.49 -2.50
C HIS A 70 1.77 -4.97 -2.12
N LEU A 71 2.96 -5.51 -1.87
CA LEU A 71 3.14 -6.92 -1.53
C LEU A 71 2.35 -7.31 -0.28
N ARG A 72 2.45 -6.49 0.78
CA ARG A 72 1.74 -6.76 2.04
C ARG A 72 0.23 -6.66 1.88
N TRP A 73 -0.25 -5.65 1.15
CA TRP A 73 -1.68 -5.47 0.91
C TRP A 73 -2.25 -6.60 0.06
N MET A 74 -1.61 -6.97 -1.05
CA MET A 74 -2.10 -8.04 -1.94
C MET A 74 -2.06 -9.42 -1.29
N THR A 75 -1.05 -9.68 -0.44
CA THR A 75 -1.01 -10.89 0.40
C THR A 75 -2.21 -10.94 1.32
N TRP A 76 -2.43 -9.87 2.10
CA TRP A 76 -3.57 -9.78 3.00
C TRP A 76 -4.92 -9.88 2.26
N PHE A 77 -5.07 -9.19 1.13
CA PHE A 77 -6.31 -9.16 0.37
C PHE A 77 -6.67 -10.54 -0.18
N SER A 78 -5.69 -11.23 -0.77
CA SER A 78 -5.86 -12.60 -1.25
C SER A 78 -6.29 -13.55 -0.11
N ASP A 79 -5.67 -13.40 1.06
CA ASP A 79 -6.03 -14.19 2.23
C ASP A 79 -7.41 -13.81 2.79
N ALA A 80 -7.78 -12.53 2.77
CA ALA A 80 -9.09 -12.07 3.20
C ALA A 80 -10.19 -12.64 2.30
N LEU A 81 -10.00 -12.60 0.98
CA LEU A 81 -10.92 -13.21 0.02
C LEU A 81 -11.11 -14.70 0.30
N LYS A 82 -10.03 -15.45 0.55
CA LYS A 82 -10.10 -16.88 0.92
C LYS A 82 -10.81 -17.09 2.26
N ARG A 83 -10.50 -16.29 3.28
CA ARG A 83 -11.14 -16.37 4.61
C ARG A 83 -12.65 -16.15 4.54
N HIS A 84 -13.11 -15.30 3.61
CA HIS A 84 -14.54 -15.04 3.37
C HIS A 84 -15.15 -15.94 2.28
N GLY A 85 -14.51 -17.06 1.96
CA GLY A 85 -15.09 -18.14 1.16
C GLY A 85 -14.62 -18.21 -0.30
N GLY A 86 -13.85 -17.24 -0.81
CA GLY A 86 -13.25 -17.31 -2.14
C GLY A 86 -14.26 -17.33 -3.30
N GLN A 87 -15.43 -16.73 -3.09
CA GLN A 87 -16.53 -16.62 -4.06
C GLN A 87 -16.94 -15.15 -4.21
N PRO A 88 -17.83 -14.75 -5.15
CA PRO A 88 -18.17 -13.33 -5.34
C PRO A 88 -18.60 -12.60 -4.06
N GLY A 89 -19.29 -13.30 -3.15
CA GLY A 89 -19.72 -12.75 -1.86
C GLY A 89 -18.60 -12.44 -0.87
N ALA A 90 -17.36 -12.86 -1.13
CA ALA A 90 -16.20 -12.66 -0.26
C ALA A 90 -15.63 -11.23 -0.33
N LEU A 91 -15.87 -10.50 -1.42
CA LEU A 91 -15.24 -9.20 -1.65
C LEU A 91 -15.65 -8.16 -0.61
N VAL A 92 -16.95 -7.99 -0.39
CA VAL A 92 -17.48 -7.00 0.56
C VAL A 92 -16.97 -7.22 1.99
N PRO A 93 -17.07 -8.42 2.59
CA PRO A 93 -16.55 -8.63 3.94
C PRO A 93 -15.01 -8.52 4.02
N ALA A 94 -14.27 -8.90 2.97
CA ALA A 94 -12.83 -8.69 2.91
C ALA A 94 -12.46 -7.20 2.93
N LEU A 95 -13.10 -6.37 2.11
CA LEU A 95 -12.88 -4.92 2.12
C LEU A 95 -13.34 -4.29 3.43
N ALA A 96 -14.42 -4.80 4.02
CA ALA A 96 -14.93 -4.31 5.29
C ALA A 96 -13.98 -4.57 6.48
N GLU A 97 -13.05 -5.53 6.40
CA GLU A 97 -11.95 -5.66 7.38
C GLU A 97 -11.02 -4.44 7.29
N TRP A 98 -10.62 -4.06 6.08
CA TRP A 98 -9.69 -2.95 5.84
C TRP A 98 -10.33 -1.59 6.12
N LEU A 99 -11.58 -1.37 5.70
CA LEU A 99 -12.32 -0.14 5.95
C LEU A 99 -12.55 0.11 7.45
N ARG A 100 -12.59 -0.94 8.27
CA ARG A 100 -12.74 -0.83 9.74
C ARG A 100 -11.41 -0.77 10.48
N SER A 101 -10.28 -0.72 9.78
CA SER A 101 -8.98 -0.56 10.40
C SER A 101 -8.87 0.80 11.11
N PRO A 102 -8.38 0.88 12.36
CA PRO A 102 -8.18 2.14 13.07
C PRO A 102 -7.24 3.11 12.35
N THR A 103 -6.35 2.57 11.51
CA THR A 103 -5.37 3.34 10.75
C THR A 103 -5.86 3.65 9.33
N TYR A 104 -7.09 3.30 8.97
CA TYR A 104 -7.63 3.51 7.62
C TYR A 104 -7.61 5.00 7.23
N ARG A 105 -6.89 5.31 6.16
CA ARG A 105 -6.81 6.65 5.53
C ARG A 105 -7.00 6.58 4.01
N GLY A 106 -7.85 5.66 3.53
CA GLY A 106 -8.03 5.42 2.10
C GLY A 106 -6.92 4.56 1.48
N CYS A 107 -6.95 4.41 0.17
CA CYS A 107 -5.97 3.64 -0.58
C CYS A 107 -4.63 4.39 -0.66
N ALA A 108 -3.55 3.78 -0.17
CA ALA A 108 -2.22 4.38 -0.20
C ALA A 108 -1.77 4.76 -1.62
N PHE A 109 -2.15 3.98 -2.64
CA PHE A 109 -1.81 4.22 -4.04
C PHE A 109 -2.55 5.42 -4.62
N ILE A 110 -3.88 5.51 -4.40
CA ILE A 110 -4.68 6.65 -4.85
C ILE A 110 -4.20 7.94 -4.18
N ASN A 111 -3.98 7.91 -2.86
CA ASN A 111 -3.44 9.06 -2.13
C ASN A 111 -2.09 9.50 -2.70
N SER A 112 -1.19 8.54 -2.98
CA SER A 112 0.13 8.84 -3.53
C SER A 112 0.08 9.46 -4.92
N VAL A 113 -0.84 9.02 -5.79
CA VAL A 113 -1.05 9.64 -7.12
C VAL A 113 -1.51 11.09 -6.98
N GLY A 114 -2.46 11.38 -6.08
CA GLY A 114 -2.91 12.74 -5.81
C GLY A 114 -1.81 13.63 -5.20
N GLU A 115 -0.95 13.05 -4.37
CA GLU A 115 0.17 13.75 -3.75
C GLU A 115 1.42 13.86 -4.61
N LEU A 116 1.55 13.15 -5.72
CA LEU A 116 2.80 13.12 -6.51
C LEU A 116 2.51 13.31 -7.99
N GLU A 117 1.68 14.31 -8.29
CA GLU A 117 1.40 14.75 -9.65
C GLU A 117 2.70 14.91 -10.45
N GLY A 118 2.84 14.10 -11.50
CA GLY A 118 3.99 14.13 -12.41
C GLY A 118 4.96 12.96 -12.23
N MET A 119 4.93 12.23 -11.11
CA MET A 119 5.78 11.05 -10.91
C MET A 119 5.22 9.82 -11.62
N GLU A 120 5.69 9.58 -12.84
CA GLU A 120 5.21 8.47 -13.67
C GLU A 120 5.45 7.09 -13.04
N ALA A 121 6.54 6.92 -12.28
CA ALA A 121 6.81 5.69 -11.57
C ALA A 121 5.75 5.37 -10.50
N VAL A 122 5.24 6.37 -9.79
CA VAL A 122 4.17 6.21 -8.79
C VAL A 122 2.85 5.87 -9.47
N ARG A 123 2.53 6.53 -10.59
CA ARG A 123 1.34 6.21 -11.39
C ARG A 123 1.36 4.77 -11.89
N ARG A 124 2.48 4.33 -12.48
CA ARG A 124 2.64 2.96 -12.96
C ARG A 124 2.46 1.94 -11.84
N LEU A 125 3.15 2.11 -10.72
CA LEU A 125 3.04 1.20 -9.58
C LEU A 125 1.60 1.15 -9.03
N SER A 126 0.93 2.30 -8.96
CA SER A 126 -0.47 2.38 -8.54
C SER A 126 -1.42 1.67 -9.51
N HIS A 127 -1.17 1.80 -10.82
CA HIS A 127 -1.90 1.08 -11.85
C HIS A 127 -1.69 -0.43 -11.72
N ASP A 128 -0.44 -0.89 -11.57
CA ASP A 128 -0.10 -2.31 -11.45
C ASP A 128 -0.77 -2.92 -10.21
N HIS A 129 -0.78 -2.20 -9.08
CA HIS A 129 -1.53 -2.62 -7.90
C HIS A 129 -3.03 -2.79 -8.15
N LYS A 130 -3.65 -1.87 -8.91
CA LYS A 130 -5.07 -1.97 -9.26
C LYS A 130 -5.35 -3.11 -10.25
N LEU A 131 -4.41 -3.39 -11.14
CA LEU A 131 -4.50 -4.53 -12.05
C LEU A 131 -4.45 -5.85 -11.29
N ASP A 132 -3.57 -5.97 -10.30
CA ASP A 132 -3.47 -7.18 -9.47
C ASP A 132 -4.73 -7.37 -8.60
N MET A 133 -5.30 -6.28 -8.07
CA MET A 133 -6.61 -6.31 -7.42
C MET A 133 -7.71 -6.80 -8.37
N GLN A 134 -7.75 -6.27 -9.60
CA GLN A 134 -8.70 -6.69 -10.62
C GLN A 134 -8.57 -8.18 -10.91
N GLN A 135 -7.36 -8.70 -11.10
CA GLN A 135 -7.14 -10.13 -11.36
C GLN A 135 -7.63 -11.00 -10.20
N ALA A 136 -7.35 -10.59 -8.95
CA ALA A 136 -7.81 -11.30 -7.76
C ALA A 136 -9.35 -11.29 -7.64
N ILE A 137 -10.00 -10.17 -7.95
CA ILE A 137 -11.48 -10.07 -7.95
C ILE A 137 -12.06 -10.89 -9.10
N GLU A 138 -11.46 -10.80 -10.29
CA GLU A 138 -11.90 -11.53 -11.48
C GLU A 138 -11.91 -13.03 -11.23
N ALA A 139 -10.92 -13.56 -10.51
CA ALA A 139 -10.84 -14.97 -10.12
C ALA A 139 -12.03 -15.45 -9.25
N LEU A 140 -12.71 -14.54 -8.54
CA LEU A 140 -13.91 -14.87 -7.76
C LEU A 140 -15.17 -14.92 -8.62
N LEU A 141 -15.21 -14.14 -9.69
CA LEU A 141 -16.41 -13.93 -10.49
C LEU A 141 -16.70 -15.13 -11.41
N PRO A 142 -17.99 -15.49 -11.60
CA PRO A 142 -18.35 -16.51 -12.57
C PRO A 142 -18.01 -16.07 -14.00
N VAL A 143 -17.78 -17.06 -14.86
CA VAL A 143 -17.53 -16.82 -16.29
C VAL A 143 -18.73 -16.10 -16.90
N SER A 144 -18.48 -14.92 -17.46
CA SER A 144 -19.48 -14.09 -18.14
C SER A 144 -18.79 -13.14 -19.11
N ARG A 145 -19.55 -12.57 -20.06
CA ARG A 145 -19.01 -11.62 -21.04
C ARG A 145 -18.51 -10.32 -20.41
N THR A 146 -19.07 -9.94 -19.26
CA THR A 146 -18.74 -8.70 -18.56
C THR A 146 -17.78 -8.92 -17.38
N ARG A 147 -17.26 -10.14 -17.19
CA ARG A 147 -16.47 -10.54 -16.02
C ARG A 147 -15.30 -9.59 -15.76
N SER A 148 -14.51 -9.30 -16.79
CA SER A 148 -13.32 -8.44 -16.64
C SER A 148 -13.68 -6.98 -16.41
N GLU A 149 -14.72 -6.47 -17.08
CA GLU A 149 -15.22 -5.10 -16.89
C GLU A 149 -15.74 -4.88 -15.47
N VAL A 150 -16.50 -5.86 -14.93
CA VAL A 150 -17.00 -5.82 -13.55
C VAL A 150 -15.83 -5.86 -12.56
N ALA A 151 -14.85 -6.72 -12.78
CA ALA A 151 -13.67 -6.80 -11.93
C ALA A 151 -12.87 -5.49 -11.92
N ALA A 152 -12.69 -4.86 -13.09
CA ALA A 152 -12.00 -3.58 -13.22
C ALA A 152 -12.74 -2.47 -12.45
N ALA A 153 -14.06 -2.37 -12.63
CA ALA A 153 -14.88 -1.38 -11.91
C ALA A 153 -14.80 -1.56 -10.39
N LEU A 154 -14.86 -2.80 -9.91
CA LEU A 154 -14.74 -3.12 -8.49
C LEU A 154 -13.34 -2.81 -7.93
N ALA A 155 -12.27 -3.09 -8.69
CA ALA A 155 -10.89 -2.82 -8.26
C ALA A 155 -10.59 -1.33 -8.09
N VAL A 156 -11.22 -0.47 -8.90
CA VAL A 156 -11.10 0.99 -8.79
C VAL A 156 -11.91 1.53 -7.61
N ALA A 157 -13.10 0.96 -7.36
CA ALA A 157 -13.98 1.39 -6.27
C ALA A 157 -13.53 0.91 -4.87
N ALA A 158 -12.77 -0.18 -4.82
CA ALA A 158 -12.12 -0.72 -3.61
C ALA A 158 -10.82 0.03 -3.31
#